data_AF-A0A550JD69-F1
#
_entry.id   AF-A0A550JD69-F1
#
_cell.length_a   1.000
_cell.length_b   1.000
_cell.length_c   1.000
_cell.angle_alpha   90.00
_cell.angle_beta   90.00
_cell.angle_gamma   90.00
#
_symmetry.space_group_name_H-M   'P 1'
#
loop_
_entity.id
_entity.type
_entity.pdbx_description
1 polymer ?
#
loop_
_entity_poly.entity_id
_entity_poly.type
_entity_poly.pdbx_seq_one_letter_code
_entity_poly.pdbx_strand_id
1 'polypeptide(L)' 'MKCGFCGREIPADHVQQSCGMCKGGCRKIHCPYCGHENPATPAYLRRLAEKKEAKSQTHQEDDHS' A
#
# COMPACT_ATOMS: atom_id res chain seq x y z
N MET A 1 0.16 1.88 2.07
CA MET A 1 -0.29 2.90 1.07
C MET A 1 -0.68 4.18 1.80
N LYS A 2 -0.39 5.36 1.26
CA LYS A 2 -0.78 6.62 1.90
C LYS A 2 -2.29 6.89 1.79
N CYS A 3 -2.94 7.29 2.89
CA CYS A 3 -4.34 7.71 2.88
C CYS A 3 -4.49 9.04 2.13
N GLY A 4 -5.40 9.10 1.15
CA GLY A 4 -5.67 10.30 0.35
C GLY A 4 -6.35 11.44 1.13
N PHE A 5 -6.88 11.15 2.33
CA PHE A 5 -7.56 12.14 3.17
C PHE A 5 -6.67 12.65 4.30
N CYS A 6 -6.27 11.78 5.23
CA CYS A 6 -5.47 12.21 6.40
C CYS A 6 -3.96 12.18 6.17
N GLY A 7 -3.49 11.67 5.02
CA GLY A 7 -2.07 11.63 4.66
C GLY A 7 -1.22 10.62 5.45
N ARG A 8 -1.80 9.83 6.37
CA ARG A 8 -1.06 8.80 7.11
C ARG A 8 -0.80 7.56 6.26
N GLU A 9 0.30 6.86 6.54
CA GLU A 9 0.62 5.61 5.88
C GLU A 9 -0.27 4.48 6.42
N ILE A 10 -1.06 3.86 5.55
CA ILE A 10 -1.87 2.68 5.86
C ILE A 10 -0.95 1.45 5.78
N PRO A 11 -0.80 0.69 6.90
CA PRO A 11 0.07 -0.48 6.95
C PRO A 11 -0.30 -1.52 5.89
N ALA A 12 0.71 -2.19 5.33
CA ALA A 12 0.50 -3.23 4.32
C ALA A 12 -0.24 -4.46 4.89
N ASP A 13 0.03 -4.79 6.14
CA ASP A 13 -0.62 -5.84 6.92
C ASP A 13 -1.98 -5.42 7.49
N HIS A 14 -2.47 -4.21 7.17
CA HIS A 14 -3.83 -3.81 7.55
C HIS A 14 -4.86 -4.66 6.80
N VAL A 15 -5.33 -5.73 7.46
CA VAL A 15 -6.37 -6.61 6.95
C VAL A 15 -7.73 -6.03 7.31
N GLN A 16 -8.50 -5.63 6.29
CA GLN A 16 -9.91 -5.29 6.46
C GLN A 16 -10.78 -6.52 6.25
N GLN A 17 -11.71 -6.76 7.19
CA GLN A 17 -12.74 -7.77 7.04
C GLN A 17 -13.73 -7.36 5.94
N SER A 18 -13.97 -8.23 4.96
CA SER A 18 -14.97 -7.97 3.93
C SER A 18 -16.37 -8.25 4.46
N CYS A 19 -17.33 -7.35 4.23
CA CYS A 19 -18.73 -7.57 4.60
C CYS A 19 -19.48 -8.56 3.69
N GLY A 20 -18.85 -9.03 2.60
CA GLY A 20 -19.45 -9.99 1.65
C GLY A 20 -20.49 -9.41 0.68
N MET A 21 -20.83 -8.12 0.77
CA MET A 21 -21.89 -7.51 -0.04
C MET A 21 -21.50 -7.25 -1.50
N CYS A 22 -20.20 -7.16 -1.81
CA CYS A 22 -19.72 -6.86 -3.16
C CYS A 22 -19.40 -8.14 -3.95
N LYS A 23 -19.98 -8.28 -5.14
CA LYS A 23 -19.62 -9.34 -6.09
C LYS A 23 -18.13 -9.18 -6.47
N GLY A 24 -17.32 -10.20 -6.12
CA GLY A 24 -15.86 -10.18 -6.35
C GLY A 24 -15.03 -9.59 -5.21
N GLY A 25 -15.61 -9.34 -4.03
CA GLY A 25 -14.89 -8.86 -2.85
C GLY A 25 -14.84 -7.33 -2.71
N CYS A 26 -14.41 -6.87 -1.53
CA CYS A 26 -14.29 -5.43 -1.27
C CYS A 26 -13.13 -4.84 -2.10
N ARG A 27 -13.41 -3.79 -2.86
CA ARG A 27 -12.41 -3.06 -3.69
C ARG A 27 -11.92 -1.77 -3.04
N LYS A 28 -12.23 -1.58 -1.76
CA LYS A 28 -11.84 -0.42 -0.95
C LYS A 28 -11.14 -0.89 0.33
N ILE A 29 -10.33 -0.01 0.89
CA ILE A 29 -9.69 -0.15 2.20
C ILE A 29 -9.98 1.08 3.06
N HIS A 30 -10.48 0.89 4.28
CA HIS A 30 -10.66 1.98 5.23
C HIS A 30 -9.33 2.33 5.90
N CYS A 31 -9.08 3.62 6.07
CA CYS A 31 -7.95 4.08 6.85
C CYS A 31 -8.19 3.76 8.34
N PRO A 32 -7.28 3.04 9.04
CA PRO A 32 -7.47 2.72 10.45
C PRO A 32 -7.39 3.94 11.38
N TYR A 33 -6.87 5.07 10.87
CA TYR A 33 -6.69 6.29 11.66
C TYR A 33 -7.85 7.27 11.54
N CYS A 34 -8.55 7.31 10.41
CA CYS A 34 -9.61 8.30 10.15
C CYS A 34 -10.89 7.73 9.51
N GLY A 35 -10.93 6.42 9.22
CA GLY A 35 -12.09 5.74 8.62
C GLY A 35 -12.30 5.98 7.12
N HIS A 36 -11.59 6.94 6.51
CA HIS A 36 -11.79 7.29 5.11
C HIS A 36 -11.61 6.08 4.17
N GLU A 37 -12.50 5.95 3.20
CA GLU A 37 -12.45 4.92 2.16
C GLU A 37 -11.38 5.26 1.12
N ASN A 38 -10.38 4.40 0.99
CA ASN A 38 -9.35 4.52 -0.03
C ASN A 38 -9.53 3.38 -1.06
N PRO A 39 -9.16 3.58 -2.34
CA PRO A 39 -9.18 2.50 -3.32
C PRO A 39 -8.19 1.40 -2.90
N ALA A 40 -8.61 0.13 -2.94
CA ALA A 40 -7.71 -0.97 -2.63
C ALA A 40 -6.60 -1.01 -3.67
N THR A 41 -5.34 -1.05 -3.23
CA THR A 41 -4.20 -1.20 -4.14
C THR A 41 -4.18 -2.64 -4.65
N PRO A 42 -4.29 -2.88 -5.97
CA PRO A 42 -4.28 -4.23 -6.50
C PRO A 42 -2.93 -4.92 -6.24
N ALA A 43 -2.98 -6.24 -6.02
CA ALA A 43 -1.83 -7.03 -5.57
C ALA A 43 -0.60 -6.92 -6.49
N TYR A 44 -0.79 -6.71 -7.79
CA TYR A 44 0.32 -6.55 -8.74
C TYR A 44 1.12 -5.26 -8.51
N LEU A 45 0.46 -4.16 -8.06
CA LEU A 45 1.15 -2.91 -7.73
C LEU A 45 1.95 -3.04 -6.44
N ARG A 46 1.48 -3.87 -5.49
CA ARG A 46 2.21 -4.15 -4.25
C ARG A 46 3.55 -4.83 -4.54
N ARG A 47 3.54 -5.85 -5.41
CA ARG A 47 4.76 -6.55 -5.87
C ARG A 47 5.76 -5.63 -6.59
N LEU A 48 5.28 -4.60 -7.29
CA LEU A 48 6.16 -3.64 -7.96
C LEU A 48 6.82 -2.67 -6.96
N ALA A 49 6.10 -2.28 -5.90
CA ALA A 49 6.65 -1.47 -4.82
C ALA A 49 7.76 -2.24 -4.06
N GLU A 50 7.50 -3.51 -3.71
CA GLU A 50 8.48 -4.37 -3.03
C GLU A 50 9.78 -4.54 -3.84
N LYS A 51 9.69 -4.64 -5.18
CA LYS A 51 10.87 -4.73 -6.06
C LYS A 51 11.67 -3.43 -6.14
N LYS A 52 11.04 -2.26 -5.99
CA LYS A 52 11.73 -0.97 -6.00
C LYS A 52 12.54 -0.77 -4.72
N GLU A 53 11.99 -1.15 -3.57
CA GLU A 53 12.65 -1.11 -2.26
C GLU A 53 13.92 -2.00 -2.26
N ALA A 54 13.84 -3.18 -2.89
CA ALA A 54 14.99 -4.10 -3.01
C ALA A 54 16.11 -3.57 -3.94
N LYS A 55 15.79 -2.72 -4.92
CA LYS A 55 16.78 -2.15 -5.86
C LYS A 55 17.41 -0.84 -5.35
N SER A 56 16.78 -0.16 -4.39
CA SER A 56 17.33 1.06 -3.77
C SER A 56 18.48 0.80 -2.78
N GLN A 57 18.74 -0.45 -2.41
CA GLN A 57 19.84 -0.81 -1.50
C GLN A 57 21.12 -1.28 -2.22
N THR A 58 21.19 -1.21 -3.56
CA THR A 58 22.35 -1.71 -4.35
C THR A 58 23.08 -0.63 -5.15
N HIS A 59 22.82 0.66 -4.92
CA HIS A 59 23.58 1.76 -5.54
C HIS A 59 23.84 2.88 -4.51
N GLN A 60 24.75 2.61 -3.58
CA GLN A 60 25.56 3.58 -2.85
C GLN A 60 26.88 2.86 -2.57
N GLU A 61 28.02 3.48 -2.91
CA GLU A 61 29.32 2.86 -3.28
C GLU A 61 29.26 2.43 -4.76
N ASP A 62 29.82 3.13 -5.76
CA ASP A 62 31.13 3.78 -5.86
C ASP A 62 31.03 5.04 -6.75
N ASP A 63 31.37 6.22 -6.22
CA ASP A 63 32.01 7.31 -6.97
C ASP A 63 32.54 8.35 -5.96
N HIS A 64 33.77 8.15 -5.50
CA HIS A 64 34.60 9.21 -4.92
C HIS A 64 36.02 9.06 -5.45
N SER A 65 36.27 9.91 -6.47
CA SER A 65 37.53 10.53 -6.86
C SER A 65 38.66 9.72 -7.51
#